data_AF-A0A2V8ML84-F1
#
_entry.id   AF-A0A2V8ML84-F1
#
_cell.length_a   1.000
_cell.length_b   1.000
_cell.length_c   1.000
_cell.angle_alpha   90.00
_cell.angle_beta   90.00
_cell.angle_gamma   90.00
#
_symmetry.space_group_name_H-M   'P 1'
#
loop_
_entity.id
_entity.type
_entity.pdbx_description
1 polymer ?
#
loop_
_entity_poly.entity_id
_entity_poly.type
_entity_poly.pdbx_seq_one_letter_code
_entity_poly.pdbx_strand_id
1 'polypeptide(L)'
;MFDKRNLSTPENRGGLNVKPAKLAALITMVLLLTLAVSAQLPQQSRPQTGQPQINDDRLEAAHEQLFSNQDKAKEASRLTQAVAAALPGTGASYAPIPRKNFVDEFVFGRMEREHIPHAPLSGDAEFLRRAYLDATGLLPTPDEVRAFLSDTDPNKRDKLIDSLIGTEAFADQWAYHYGELLRTDDASFHLWTKEWIKVDRPYNEVFYDIVTPVTKNAKGLPTAQYYDPTAYVSNRCVIWTDTDHLKGFNRLDWIDEVTSDIGRVFLGITMDCFSCHNGAGHADSVNLFLASMKRTDFWQQAAFFGNMRPIGTSIESAGAQFQNGQSMFDVLAPGYNTGDDGNYVTAAENRFPRDGRTYSPAFLLIGEKPKPGENPCKAAHNGKHHLAEADGDRLGRAIRWF
;
A
#
# COMPACT_ATOMS: atom_id res chain seq x y z
N MET A 1 82.30 -13.58 -1.58
CA MET A 1 82.75 -13.16 -0.24
C MET A 1 82.02 -14.05 0.76
N PHE A 2 82.76 -15.03 1.31
CA PHE A 2 82.43 -16.06 2.32
C PHE A 2 81.29 -17.06 2.01
N ASP A 3 81.35 -18.34 2.38
CA ASP A 3 82.39 -19.38 2.49
C ASP A 3 81.60 -20.72 2.51
N LYS A 4 82.19 -21.77 1.94
CA LYS A 4 81.68 -23.15 1.91
C LYS A 4 81.86 -23.84 3.26
N ARG A 5 80.98 -24.83 3.54
CA ARG A 5 81.13 -26.09 4.32
C ARG A 5 79.85 -26.31 5.16
N ASN A 6 79.16 -27.44 5.21
CA ASN A 6 79.43 -28.81 4.77
C ASN A 6 78.08 -29.50 4.54
N LEU A 7 77.99 -30.28 3.47
CA LEU A 7 76.95 -31.29 3.25
C LEU A 7 77.33 -32.55 4.03
N SER A 8 76.39 -33.07 4.83
CA SER A 8 76.38 -34.47 5.24
C SER A 8 74.93 -34.97 5.16
N THR A 9 74.66 -35.79 4.15
CA THR A 9 73.46 -36.62 4.06
C THR A 9 73.43 -37.62 5.22
N PRO A 10 72.23 -37.99 5.69
CA PRO A 10 71.85 -39.37 5.42
C PRO A 10 70.42 -39.51 4.91
N GLU A 11 70.26 -40.53 4.07
CA GLU A 11 69.00 -41.20 3.79
C GLU A 11 68.24 -41.47 5.09
N ASN A 12 66.93 -41.26 5.10
CA ASN A 12 66.06 -41.92 6.07
C ASN A 12 64.75 -42.36 5.42
N ARG A 13 64.71 -43.65 5.06
CA ARG A 13 63.47 -44.42 4.92
C ARG A 13 62.87 -44.53 6.32
N GLY A 14 61.86 -43.72 6.61
CA GLY A 14 61.10 -43.79 7.87
C GLY A 14 59.61 -43.90 7.57
N GLY A 15 59.06 -45.11 7.64
CA GLY A 15 57.62 -45.35 7.55
C GLY A 15 56.84 -44.54 8.58
N LEU A 16 55.61 -44.17 8.23
CA LEU A 16 54.66 -43.52 9.14
C LEU A 16 54.38 -44.42 10.35
N ASN A 17 55.16 -44.26 11.42
CA ASN A 17 54.86 -44.87 12.70
C ASN A 17 53.87 -43.97 13.45
N VAL A 18 52.59 -44.09 13.07
CA VAL A 18 51.50 -43.41 13.77
C VAL A 18 51.34 -44.09 15.13
N LYS A 19 51.76 -43.41 16.20
CA LYS A 19 51.59 -43.90 17.58
C LYS A 19 50.13 -44.34 17.80
N PRO A 20 49.86 -45.46 18.48
CA PRO A 20 48.52 -46.04 18.59
C PRO A 20 47.48 -45.07 19.16
N ALA A 21 47.90 -44.13 20.02
CA ALA A 21 47.02 -43.07 20.53
C ALA A 21 46.57 -42.05 19.46
N LYS A 22 47.41 -41.74 18.48
CA LYS A 22 47.06 -40.83 17.36
C LYS A 22 46.19 -41.55 16.32
N LEU A 23 46.41 -42.84 16.11
CA LEU A 23 45.56 -43.66 15.26
C LEU A 23 44.18 -43.87 15.90
N ALA A 24 44.13 -44.11 17.22
CA ALA A 24 42.89 -44.17 17.97
C ALA A 24 42.13 -42.84 17.91
N ALA A 25 42.79 -41.69 18.13
CA ALA A 25 42.12 -40.38 18.04
C ALA A 25 41.62 -40.07 16.62
N LEU A 26 42.37 -40.43 15.58
CA LEU A 26 41.93 -40.26 14.18
C LEU A 26 40.75 -41.19 13.86
N ILE A 27 40.78 -42.43 14.33
CA ILE A 27 39.67 -43.39 14.19
C ILE A 27 38.45 -42.91 14.97
N THR A 28 38.60 -42.38 16.18
CA THR A 28 37.49 -41.82 16.97
C THR A 28 36.92 -40.57 16.30
N MET A 29 37.76 -39.70 15.75
CA MET A 29 37.31 -38.50 15.03
C MET A 29 36.60 -38.85 13.71
N VAL A 30 37.12 -39.85 12.97
CA VAL A 30 36.44 -40.38 11.77
C VAL A 30 35.14 -41.09 12.17
N LEU A 31 35.11 -41.87 13.26
CA LEU A 31 33.89 -42.51 13.76
C LEU A 31 32.86 -41.47 14.20
N LEU A 32 33.26 -40.41 14.89
CA LEU A 32 32.39 -39.31 15.30
C LEU A 32 31.89 -38.51 14.10
N LEU A 33 32.72 -38.28 13.08
CA LEU A 33 32.26 -37.68 11.82
C LEU A 33 31.31 -38.61 11.06
N THR A 34 31.58 -39.93 11.01
CA THR A 34 30.66 -40.87 10.36
C THR A 34 29.37 -41.04 11.14
N LEU A 35 29.39 -40.96 12.48
CA LEU A 35 28.18 -40.96 13.31
C LEU A 35 27.40 -39.64 13.17
N ALA A 36 28.06 -38.50 13.02
CA ALA A 36 27.41 -37.22 12.73
C ALA A 36 26.78 -37.21 11.33
N VAL A 37 27.46 -37.77 10.32
CA VAL A 37 26.96 -37.90 8.94
C VAL A 37 25.88 -38.99 8.82
N SER A 38 25.91 -40.03 9.66
CA SER A 38 24.85 -41.06 9.73
C SER A 38 23.65 -40.64 10.58
N ALA A 39 23.83 -39.69 11.51
CA ALA A 39 22.77 -39.09 12.31
C ALA A 39 22.07 -37.91 11.58
N GLN A 40 22.70 -37.37 10.54
CA GLN A 40 22.00 -36.66 9.49
C GLN A 40 21.27 -37.69 8.63
N LEU A 41 20.13 -38.16 9.13
CA LEU A 41 19.08 -38.65 8.24
C LEU A 41 19.00 -37.65 7.08
N PRO A 42 18.92 -38.09 5.80
CA PRO A 42 18.56 -37.17 4.74
C PRO A 42 17.34 -36.46 5.28
N GLN A 43 17.43 -35.14 5.39
CA GLN A 43 16.31 -34.31 5.78
C GLN A 43 15.29 -34.67 4.72
N GLN A 44 14.40 -35.63 5.03
CA GLN A 44 13.22 -35.90 4.25
C GLN A 44 12.61 -34.53 4.27
N SER A 45 12.73 -33.84 3.13
CA SER A 45 11.92 -32.68 2.83
C SER A 45 10.56 -33.09 3.34
N ARG A 46 10.18 -32.49 4.49
CA ARG A 46 8.91 -32.76 5.15
C ARG A 46 7.96 -32.77 3.96
N PRO A 47 7.19 -33.85 3.71
CA PRO A 47 6.23 -33.81 2.63
C PRO A 47 5.58 -32.46 2.80
N GLN A 48 5.67 -31.60 1.76
CA GLN A 48 4.84 -30.42 1.74
C GLN A 48 3.46 -31.06 1.85
N THR A 49 2.94 -31.13 3.07
CA THR A 49 1.55 -31.39 3.32
C THR A 49 0.98 -30.20 2.62
N GLY A 50 0.61 -30.39 1.35
CA GLY A 50 0.08 -29.34 0.51
C GLY A 50 -0.91 -28.64 1.41
N GLN A 51 -0.73 -27.32 1.56
CA GLN A 51 -1.66 -26.51 2.33
C GLN A 51 -3.04 -27.08 2.04
N PRO A 52 -3.81 -27.51 3.07
CA PRO A 52 -5.02 -28.27 2.86
C PRO A 52 -5.79 -27.56 1.77
N GLN A 53 -5.97 -28.23 0.62
CA GLN A 53 -6.49 -27.59 -0.58
C GLN A 53 -7.86 -27.07 -0.19
N ILE A 54 -7.96 -25.76 0.08
CA ILE A 54 -9.20 -25.17 0.53
C ILE A 54 -10.09 -25.20 -0.69
N ASN A 55 -11.17 -25.97 -0.57
CA ASN A 55 -12.24 -25.91 -1.53
C ASN A 55 -12.93 -24.56 -1.33
N ASP A 56 -12.59 -23.56 -2.15
CA ASP A 56 -13.16 -22.21 -2.10
C ASP A 56 -14.70 -22.26 -2.10
N ASP A 57 -15.28 -23.20 -2.86
CA ASP A 57 -16.74 -23.38 -2.92
C ASP A 57 -17.31 -23.81 -1.56
N ARG A 58 -16.54 -24.48 -0.71
CA ARG A 58 -16.98 -24.92 0.63
C ARG A 58 -17.02 -23.78 1.63
N LEU A 59 -16.12 -22.80 1.51
CA LEU A 59 -16.05 -21.64 2.40
C LEU A 59 -17.11 -20.60 2.03
N GLU A 60 -17.36 -20.42 0.73
CA GLU A 60 -18.46 -19.59 0.22
C GLU A 60 -19.82 -20.22 0.50
N ALA A 61 -20.01 -21.53 0.24
CA ALA A 61 -21.26 -22.23 0.53
C ALA A 61 -21.59 -22.25 2.04
N ALA A 62 -20.58 -22.24 2.91
CA ALA A 62 -20.78 -22.18 4.36
C ALA A 62 -21.34 -20.82 4.82
N HIS A 63 -21.14 -19.75 4.04
CA HIS A 63 -21.59 -18.41 4.37
C HIS A 63 -22.78 -17.94 3.53
N GLU A 64 -23.06 -18.59 2.39
CA GLU A 64 -24.19 -18.26 1.49
C GLU A 64 -25.55 -18.27 2.20
N GLN A 65 -25.75 -19.18 3.17
CA GLN A 65 -27.00 -19.27 3.93
C GLN A 65 -27.11 -18.27 5.09
N LEU A 66 -26.01 -17.62 5.51
CA LEU A 66 -26.00 -16.62 6.59
C LEU A 66 -26.44 -15.23 6.11
N PHE A 67 -26.48 -15.02 4.79
CA PHE A 67 -26.81 -13.73 4.18
C PHE A 67 -28.10 -13.86 3.38
N SER A 68 -29.23 -13.65 4.06
CA SER A 68 -30.55 -13.64 3.43
C SER A 68 -30.61 -12.76 2.18
N ASN A 69 -31.45 -13.12 1.21
CA ASN A 69 -31.87 -12.36 0.01
C ASN A 69 -32.48 -10.96 0.29
N GLN A 70 -32.28 -10.40 1.49
CA GLN A 70 -32.66 -9.02 1.77
C GLN A 70 -31.63 -8.09 1.15
N ASP A 71 -32.11 -7.25 0.25
CA ASP A 71 -31.37 -6.11 -0.27
C ASP A 71 -31.10 -5.13 0.88
N LYS A 72 -29.98 -5.34 1.58
CA LYS A 72 -29.56 -4.53 2.73
C LYS A 72 -29.36 -3.06 2.34
N ALA A 73 -28.99 -2.78 1.09
CA ALA A 73 -28.89 -1.42 0.58
C ALA A 73 -30.26 -0.74 0.54
N LYS A 74 -31.28 -1.46 0.04
CA LYS A 74 -32.67 -0.99 0.03
C LYS A 74 -33.23 -0.81 1.44
N GLU A 75 -32.91 -1.72 2.36
CA GLU A 75 -33.35 -1.62 3.76
C GLU A 75 -32.64 -0.47 4.50
N ALA A 76 -31.34 -0.29 4.30
CA ALA A 76 -30.60 0.86 4.83
C ALA A 76 -31.18 2.17 4.29
N SER A 77 -31.45 2.26 2.99
CA SER A 77 -32.12 3.41 2.37
C SER A 77 -33.49 3.67 2.98
N ARG A 78 -34.29 2.62 3.21
CA ARG A 78 -35.62 2.72 3.84
C ARG A 78 -35.52 3.26 5.27
N LEU A 79 -34.58 2.76 6.06
CA LEU A 79 -34.34 3.22 7.44
C LEU A 79 -33.83 4.66 7.47
N THR A 80 -32.89 5.04 6.60
CA THR A 80 -32.42 6.42 6.46
C THR A 80 -33.58 7.36 6.15
N GLN A 81 -34.47 7.00 5.22
CA GLN A 81 -35.65 7.81 4.90
C GLN A 81 -36.62 7.93 6.10
N ALA A 82 -36.86 6.84 6.82
CA ALA A 82 -37.73 6.83 7.99
C ALA A 82 -37.18 7.71 9.13
N VAL A 83 -35.87 7.67 9.38
CA VAL A 83 -35.21 8.48 10.42
C VAL A 83 -35.09 9.93 9.99
N ALA A 84 -34.72 10.21 8.74
CA ALA A 84 -34.59 11.58 8.22
C ALA A 84 -35.89 12.38 8.36
N ALA A 85 -37.05 11.74 8.16
CA ALA A 85 -38.36 12.36 8.36
C ALA A 85 -38.67 12.72 9.83
N ALA A 86 -37.99 12.09 10.80
CA ALA A 86 -38.19 12.27 12.23
C ALA A 86 -37.13 13.18 12.90
N LEU A 87 -36.04 13.51 12.20
CA LEU A 87 -35.01 14.41 12.71
C LEU A 87 -35.53 15.87 12.69
N PRO A 88 -35.24 16.68 13.73
CA PRO A 88 -35.57 18.10 13.71
C PRO A 88 -34.90 18.76 12.51
N GLY A 89 -35.65 19.59 11.78
CA GLY A 89 -35.17 20.30 10.59
C GLY A 89 -34.13 21.36 10.95
N THR A 90 -32.91 20.94 11.27
CA THR A 90 -31.80 21.84 11.57
C THR A 90 -31.13 22.25 10.27
N GLY A 91 -31.42 23.46 9.78
CA GLY A 91 -30.62 24.12 8.74
C GLY A 91 -30.58 23.41 7.37
N ALA A 92 -31.47 22.48 7.09
CA ALA A 92 -31.61 21.87 5.78
C ALA A 92 -32.14 22.91 4.77
N SER A 93 -31.36 23.21 3.73
CA SER A 93 -31.75 24.07 2.63
C SER A 93 -31.90 23.26 1.35
N TYR A 94 -32.92 23.61 0.56
CA TYR A 94 -33.12 23.15 -0.82
C TYR A 94 -32.90 24.31 -1.81
N ALA A 95 -32.47 25.48 -1.32
CA ALA A 95 -32.23 26.63 -2.17
C ALA A 95 -31.03 26.35 -3.09
N PRO A 96 -31.09 26.72 -4.39
CA PRO A 96 -29.99 26.48 -5.30
C PRO A 96 -28.66 27.04 -4.77
N ILE A 97 -27.63 26.20 -4.68
CA ILE A 97 -26.26 26.65 -4.40
C ILE A 97 -25.57 27.02 -5.72
N PRO A 98 -24.91 28.19 -5.81
CA PRO A 98 -24.06 28.53 -6.94
C PRO A 98 -22.99 27.46 -7.17
N ARG A 99 -22.94 26.87 -8.37
CA ARG A 99 -21.89 25.90 -8.73
C ARG A 99 -20.65 26.66 -9.17
N LYS A 100 -19.55 26.52 -8.44
CA LYS A 100 -18.27 27.19 -8.74
C LYS A 100 -17.32 26.29 -9.53
N ASN A 101 -17.41 24.98 -9.34
CA ASN A 101 -16.56 24.01 -10.02
C ASN A 101 -17.28 22.68 -10.27
N PHE A 102 -16.60 21.74 -10.93
CA PHE A 102 -17.14 20.43 -11.24
C PHE A 102 -17.45 19.58 -9.99
N VAL A 103 -16.74 19.77 -8.87
CA VAL A 103 -17.01 19.07 -7.61
C VAL A 103 -18.39 19.46 -7.09
N ASP A 104 -18.71 20.76 -7.12
CA ASP A 104 -20.04 21.25 -6.75
C ASP A 104 -21.12 20.63 -7.65
N GLU A 105 -20.86 20.51 -8.97
CA GLU A 105 -21.78 19.86 -9.91
C GLU A 105 -22.07 18.41 -9.52
N PHE A 106 -21.03 17.63 -9.17
CA PHE A 106 -21.20 16.23 -8.75
C PHE A 106 -21.94 16.12 -7.41
N VAL A 107 -21.49 16.85 -6.39
CA VAL A 107 -22.03 16.77 -5.03
C VAL A 107 -23.46 17.28 -4.99
N PHE A 108 -23.68 18.57 -5.24
CA PHE A 108 -25.02 19.11 -5.11
C PHE A 108 -25.93 18.67 -6.26
N GLY A 109 -25.38 18.22 -7.40
CA GLY A 109 -26.20 17.69 -8.50
C GLY A 109 -26.74 16.30 -8.16
N ARG A 110 -26.01 15.50 -7.40
CA ARG A 110 -26.54 14.27 -6.81
C ARG A 110 -27.57 14.58 -5.73
N MET A 111 -27.26 15.51 -4.82
CA MET A 111 -28.17 15.91 -3.75
C MET A 111 -29.52 16.41 -4.30
N GLU A 112 -29.53 17.27 -5.31
CA GLU A 112 -30.77 17.75 -5.95
C GLU A 112 -31.60 16.62 -6.56
N ARG A 113 -30.97 15.70 -7.33
CA ARG A 113 -31.69 14.56 -7.93
C ARG A 113 -32.31 13.64 -6.87
N GLU A 114 -31.65 13.50 -5.74
CA GLU A 114 -32.07 12.65 -4.63
C GLU A 114 -32.90 13.39 -3.58
N HIS A 115 -33.19 14.67 -3.79
CA HIS A 115 -33.91 15.52 -2.83
C HIS A 115 -33.25 15.51 -1.44
N ILE A 116 -31.92 15.45 -1.40
CA ILE A 116 -31.13 15.54 -0.18
C ILE A 116 -30.88 17.03 0.10
N PRO A 117 -31.33 17.58 1.23
CA PRO A 117 -31.02 18.96 1.58
C PRO A 117 -29.55 19.13 1.92
N HIS A 118 -29.02 20.33 1.72
CA HIS A 118 -27.66 20.70 2.09
C HIS A 118 -27.66 21.78 3.18
N ALA A 119 -26.51 21.96 3.83
CA ALA A 119 -26.33 23.09 4.74
C ALA A 119 -26.41 24.44 3.98
N PRO A 120 -26.87 25.54 4.62
CA PRO A 120 -26.80 26.86 4.03
C PRO A 120 -25.35 27.30 3.84
N LEU A 121 -25.15 28.30 2.98
CA LEU A 121 -23.85 28.93 2.85
C LEU A 121 -23.45 29.57 4.18
N SER A 122 -22.21 29.36 4.60
CA SER A 122 -21.67 29.95 5.83
C SER A 122 -21.59 31.47 5.73
N GLY A 123 -21.67 32.13 6.88
CA GLY A 123 -21.41 33.57 6.99
C GLY A 123 -19.92 33.90 6.76
N ASP A 124 -19.61 35.15 6.47
CA ASP A 124 -18.24 35.57 6.12
C ASP A 124 -17.20 35.30 7.20
N ALA A 125 -17.54 35.51 8.48
CA ALA A 125 -16.62 35.25 9.59
C ALA A 125 -16.30 33.76 9.73
N GLU A 126 -17.30 32.90 9.55
CA GLU A 126 -17.15 31.45 9.61
C GLU A 126 -16.35 30.94 8.40
N PHE A 127 -16.67 31.44 7.20
CA PHE A 127 -15.92 31.14 5.99
C PHE A 127 -14.45 31.52 6.12
N LEU A 128 -14.15 32.75 6.56
CA LEU A 128 -12.78 33.24 6.72
C LEU A 128 -11.98 32.33 7.67
N ARG A 129 -12.54 32.01 8.84
CA ARG A 129 -11.86 31.13 9.80
C ARG A 129 -11.60 29.74 9.21
N ARG A 130 -12.57 29.14 8.51
CA ARG A 130 -12.43 27.81 7.90
C ARG A 130 -11.39 27.83 6.78
N ALA A 131 -11.46 28.81 5.87
CA ALA A 131 -10.51 28.96 4.78
C ALA A 131 -9.06 29.03 5.28
N TYR A 132 -8.78 29.84 6.31
CA TYR A 132 -7.45 29.91 6.90
C TYR A 132 -6.99 28.59 7.54
N LEU A 133 -7.84 27.96 8.35
CA LEU A 133 -7.48 26.70 9.02
C LEU A 133 -7.29 25.55 8.03
N ASP A 134 -8.19 25.43 7.06
CA ASP A 134 -8.14 24.34 6.08
C ASP A 134 -6.97 24.54 5.11
N ALA A 135 -6.72 25.78 4.65
CA ALA A 135 -5.65 26.06 3.71
C ALA A 135 -4.27 26.10 4.37
N THR A 136 -4.14 26.67 5.56
CA THR A 136 -2.83 27.01 6.17
C THR A 136 -2.61 26.42 7.56
N GLY A 137 -3.64 25.83 8.19
CA GLY A 137 -3.55 25.37 9.58
C GLY A 137 -3.51 26.49 10.64
N LEU A 138 -3.56 27.75 10.21
CA LEU A 138 -3.43 28.93 11.06
C LEU A 138 -4.75 29.70 11.18
N LEU A 139 -4.81 30.62 12.14
CA LEU A 139 -5.92 31.57 12.26
C LEU A 139 -5.57 32.88 11.55
N PRO A 140 -6.56 33.59 10.96
CA PRO A 140 -6.34 34.93 10.45
C PRO A 140 -5.99 35.90 11.59
N THR A 141 -5.18 36.90 11.29
CA THR A 141 -4.88 37.99 12.21
C THR A 141 -6.11 38.90 12.42
N PRO A 142 -6.20 39.64 13.52
CA PRO A 142 -7.31 40.56 13.75
C PRO A 142 -7.48 41.63 12.64
N ASP A 143 -6.40 42.06 12.00
CA ASP A 143 -6.45 43.02 10.89
C ASP A 143 -7.03 42.39 9.62
N GLU A 144 -6.61 41.18 9.26
CA GLU A 144 -7.16 40.43 8.12
C GLU A 144 -8.66 40.16 8.32
N VAL A 145 -9.09 39.84 9.54
CA VAL A 145 -10.52 39.69 9.85
C VAL A 145 -11.29 40.99 9.61
N ARG A 146 -10.81 42.13 10.11
CA ARG A 146 -11.46 43.42 9.90
C ARG A 146 -11.50 43.82 8.43
N ALA A 147 -10.41 43.59 7.70
CA ALA A 147 -10.33 43.88 6.28
C ALA A 147 -11.35 43.04 5.49
N PHE A 148 -11.37 41.72 5.72
CA PHE A 148 -12.26 40.82 4.99
C PHE A 148 -13.74 41.05 5.30
N LEU A 149 -14.08 41.35 6.56
CA LEU A 149 -15.47 41.61 6.95
C LEU A 149 -15.98 42.98 6.47
N SER A 150 -15.11 43.96 6.27
CA SER A 150 -15.47 45.27 5.71
C SER A 150 -15.43 45.30 4.17
N ASP A 151 -14.79 44.32 3.54
CA ASP A 151 -14.77 44.19 2.08
C ASP A 151 -16.17 43.83 1.54
N THR A 152 -16.61 44.63 0.56
CA THR A 152 -17.90 44.51 -0.13
C THR A 152 -17.77 43.94 -1.55
N ASP A 153 -16.56 43.59 -1.98
CA ASP A 153 -16.34 42.94 -3.26
C ASP A 153 -17.07 41.58 -3.30
N PRO A 154 -17.96 41.35 -4.28
CA PRO A 154 -18.67 40.09 -4.41
C PRO A 154 -17.76 38.86 -4.62
N ASN A 155 -16.50 39.07 -5.02
CA ASN A 155 -15.50 38.02 -5.27
C ASN A 155 -14.46 37.90 -4.15
N LYS A 156 -14.64 38.58 -3.00
CA LYS A 156 -13.64 38.56 -1.91
C LYS A 156 -13.28 37.16 -1.40
N ARG A 157 -14.22 36.20 -1.45
CA ARG A 157 -14.00 34.81 -1.04
C ARG A 157 -13.02 34.09 -1.96
N ASP A 158 -13.21 34.25 -3.27
CA ASP A 158 -12.35 33.63 -4.29
C ASP A 158 -10.93 34.25 -4.21
N LYS A 159 -10.84 35.59 -4.10
CA LYS A 159 -9.57 36.30 -3.89
C LYS A 159 -8.84 35.89 -2.62
N LEU A 160 -9.57 35.66 -1.52
CA LEU A 160 -8.97 35.18 -0.29
C LEU A 160 -8.34 33.80 -0.51
N ILE A 161 -9.07 32.86 -1.13
CA ILE A 161 -8.55 31.52 -1.41
C ILE A 161 -7.29 31.60 -2.26
N ASP A 162 -7.32 32.38 -3.35
CA ASP A 162 -6.16 32.60 -4.23
C ASP A 162 -4.95 33.19 -3.48
N SER A 163 -5.20 34.02 -2.46
CA SER A 163 -4.13 34.60 -1.64
C SER A 163 -3.51 33.61 -0.63
N LEU A 164 -4.25 32.56 -0.25
CA LEU A 164 -3.80 31.54 0.69
C LEU A 164 -3.08 30.40 -0.01
N ILE A 165 -3.59 29.97 -1.17
CA ILE A 165 -2.99 28.90 -1.99
C ILE A 165 -1.62 29.36 -2.48
N GLY A 166 -0.62 28.47 -2.35
CA GLY A 166 0.76 28.75 -2.77
C GLY A 166 1.60 29.54 -1.75
N THR A 167 1.04 29.90 -0.60
CA THR A 167 1.83 30.44 0.52
C THR A 167 2.71 29.37 1.17
N GLU A 168 3.73 29.78 1.92
CA GLU A 168 4.58 28.85 2.69
C GLU A 168 3.74 28.03 3.69
N ALA A 169 2.83 28.70 4.41
CA ALA A 169 1.96 28.06 5.39
C ALA A 169 1.01 27.05 4.73
N PHE A 170 0.53 27.34 3.51
CA PHE A 170 -0.24 26.37 2.73
C PHE A 170 0.60 25.13 2.39
N ALA A 171 1.80 25.33 1.86
CA ALA A 171 2.68 24.21 1.52
C ALA A 171 3.04 23.36 2.74
N ASP A 172 3.28 23.98 3.90
CA ASP A 172 3.54 23.28 5.16
C ASP A 172 2.34 22.44 5.64
N GLN A 173 1.15 23.06 5.67
CA GLN A 173 -0.07 22.40 6.12
C GLN A 173 -0.42 21.20 5.22
N TRP A 174 -0.31 21.37 3.91
CA TRP A 174 -0.64 20.30 2.96
C TRP A 174 0.45 19.23 2.91
N ALA A 175 1.73 19.58 3.10
CA ALA A 175 2.78 18.59 3.28
C ALA A 175 2.56 17.71 4.51
N TYR A 176 2.10 18.31 5.61
CA TYR A 176 1.69 17.57 6.81
C TYR A 176 0.45 16.70 6.54
N HIS A 177 -0.57 17.26 5.87
CA HIS A 177 -1.79 16.52 5.53
C HIS A 177 -1.50 15.25 4.71
N TYR A 178 -0.65 15.34 3.68
CA TYR A 178 -0.25 14.17 2.90
C TYR A 178 0.62 13.19 3.69
N GLY A 179 1.50 13.69 4.56
CA GLY A 179 2.26 12.86 5.50
C GLY A 179 1.33 11.99 6.36
N GLU A 180 0.29 12.59 6.94
CA GLU A 180 -0.73 11.88 7.73
C GLU A 180 -1.56 10.92 6.86
N LEU A 181 -2.01 11.37 5.69
CA LEU A 181 -2.83 10.57 4.77
C LEU A 181 -2.10 9.29 4.32
N LEU A 182 -0.80 9.43 4.03
CA LEU A 182 0.13 8.39 3.62
C LEU A 182 0.88 7.76 4.81
N ARG A 183 0.53 8.11 6.06
CA ARG A 183 1.05 7.51 7.29
C ARG A 183 2.59 7.44 7.34
N THR A 184 3.26 8.53 6.98
CA THR A 184 4.71 8.64 6.98
C THR A 184 5.18 9.73 7.93
N ASP A 185 6.23 9.44 8.68
CA ASP A 185 6.93 10.36 9.58
C ASP A 185 8.29 10.81 9.00
N ASP A 186 8.57 10.50 7.73
CA ASP A 186 9.85 10.76 7.09
C ASP A 186 10.00 12.23 6.66
N ALA A 187 11.06 12.87 7.16
CA ALA A 187 11.34 14.27 6.88
C ALA A 187 11.62 14.54 5.38
N SER A 188 12.21 13.58 4.67
CA SER A 188 12.50 13.76 3.23
C SER A 188 11.21 13.64 2.40
N PHE A 189 10.25 12.81 2.81
CA PHE A 189 8.92 12.76 2.21
C PHE A 189 8.16 14.07 2.43
N HIS A 190 8.21 14.62 3.66
CA HIS A 190 7.61 15.92 3.97
C HIS A 190 8.19 17.03 3.10
N LEU A 191 9.52 17.11 2.97
CA LEU A 191 10.20 18.08 2.11
C LEU A 191 9.83 17.91 0.64
N TRP A 192 9.86 16.68 0.11
CA TRP A 192 9.44 16.40 -1.26
C TRP A 192 7.98 16.85 -1.50
N THR A 193 7.11 16.59 -0.52
CA THR A 193 5.70 16.96 -0.60
C THR A 193 5.52 18.46 -0.69
N LYS A 194 6.20 19.18 0.20
CA LYS A 194 6.21 20.64 0.23
C LYS A 194 6.70 21.23 -1.10
N GLU A 195 7.78 20.70 -1.66
CA GLU A 195 8.33 21.20 -2.92
C GLU A 195 7.38 20.97 -4.11
N TRP A 196 6.75 19.80 -4.24
CA TRP A 196 5.84 19.58 -5.37
C TRP A 196 4.57 20.44 -5.27
N ILE A 197 4.09 20.71 -4.06
CA ILE A 197 2.96 21.64 -3.84
C ILE A 197 3.35 23.05 -4.29
N LYS A 198 4.56 23.52 -3.93
CA LYS A 198 5.05 24.85 -4.30
C LYS A 198 5.21 25.05 -5.81
N VAL A 199 5.66 24.02 -6.52
CA VAL A 199 5.83 24.07 -7.98
C VAL A 199 4.59 23.60 -8.74
N ASP A 200 3.48 23.36 -8.04
CA ASP A 200 2.19 22.92 -8.60
C ASP A 200 2.32 21.72 -9.55
N ARG A 201 3.02 20.67 -9.09
CA ARG A 201 3.18 19.46 -9.91
C ARG A 201 1.82 18.79 -10.14
N PRO A 202 1.57 18.29 -11.36
CA PRO A 202 0.35 17.53 -11.64
C PRO A 202 0.22 16.29 -10.74
N TYR A 203 -0.95 16.13 -10.11
CA TYR A 203 -1.25 15.02 -9.20
C TYR A 203 -1.02 13.64 -9.81
N ASN A 204 -1.21 13.47 -11.12
CA ASN A 204 -0.95 12.21 -11.81
C ASN A 204 0.54 11.82 -11.77
N GLU A 205 1.44 12.79 -11.90
CA GLU A 205 2.88 12.56 -11.80
C GLU A 205 3.30 12.26 -10.36
N VAL A 206 2.72 12.99 -9.40
CA VAL A 206 2.92 12.75 -7.96
C VAL A 206 2.47 11.34 -7.59
N PHE A 207 1.29 10.91 -8.06
CA PHE A 207 0.80 9.54 -7.89
C PHE A 207 1.76 8.52 -8.50
N TYR A 208 2.21 8.74 -9.74
CA TYR A 208 3.19 7.87 -10.40
C TYR A 208 4.47 7.71 -9.56
N ASP A 209 5.00 8.81 -9.03
CA ASP A 209 6.18 8.82 -8.16
C ASP A 209 5.96 8.13 -6.81
N ILE A 210 4.71 7.96 -6.36
CA ILE A 210 4.33 7.23 -5.14
C ILE A 210 4.13 5.74 -5.43
N VAL A 211 3.50 5.38 -6.55
CA VAL A 211 3.11 3.99 -6.83
C VAL A 211 4.01 3.25 -7.80
N THR A 212 5.01 3.91 -8.42
CA THR A 212 5.91 3.26 -9.38
C THR A 212 7.38 3.52 -9.04
N PRO A 213 8.16 2.47 -8.72
CA PRO A 213 9.57 2.64 -8.44
C PRO A 213 10.32 3.02 -9.72
N VAL A 214 10.85 4.23 -9.77
CA VAL A 214 11.59 4.75 -10.93
C VAL A 214 13.07 4.32 -10.93
N THR A 215 13.62 3.91 -9.79
CA THR A 215 15.01 3.41 -9.67
C THR A 215 15.12 2.25 -8.68
N LYS A 216 16.14 1.40 -8.87
CA LYS A 216 16.56 0.41 -7.87
C LYS A 216 17.34 1.16 -6.77
N ASN A 217 17.03 0.94 -5.50
CA ASN A 217 17.66 1.58 -4.31
C ASN A 217 17.36 3.05 -4.07
N ALA A 218 16.09 3.44 -4.19
CA ALA A 218 15.73 4.85 -4.15
C ALA A 218 15.45 5.42 -2.75
N LYS A 219 16.36 5.25 -1.77
CA LYS A 219 16.22 6.00 -0.49
C LYS A 219 16.10 7.50 -0.80
N GLY A 220 14.99 8.13 -0.40
CA GLY A 220 14.68 9.53 -0.69
C GLY A 220 13.68 9.77 -1.84
N LEU A 221 13.15 8.72 -2.50
CA LEU A 221 11.99 8.85 -3.39
C LEU A 221 10.68 8.46 -2.68
N PRO A 222 9.53 9.03 -3.09
CA PRO A 222 8.24 8.82 -2.44
C PRO A 222 7.84 7.34 -2.39
N THR A 223 8.04 6.60 -3.48
CA THR A 223 7.85 5.13 -3.51
C THR A 223 8.62 4.40 -2.43
N ALA A 224 9.87 4.79 -2.19
CA ALA A 224 10.73 4.10 -1.25
C ALA A 224 10.42 4.46 0.19
N GLN A 225 9.88 5.65 0.44
CA GLN A 225 9.51 6.13 1.77
C GLN A 225 8.12 5.64 2.17
N TYR A 226 7.20 5.63 1.22
CA TYR A 226 5.84 5.13 1.44
C TYR A 226 5.82 3.60 1.53
N TYR A 227 6.65 2.92 0.74
CA TYR A 227 6.73 1.46 0.73
C TYR A 227 8.05 0.90 1.24
N ASP A 228 8.80 1.64 2.09
CA ASP A 228 10.04 1.12 2.68
C ASP A 228 9.73 -0.21 3.35
N PRO A 229 10.19 -1.34 2.79
CA PRO A 229 9.92 -2.63 3.35
C PRO A 229 10.45 -2.68 4.79
N THR A 230 11.62 -2.08 5.06
CA THR A 230 12.30 -2.15 6.36
C THR A 230 11.52 -1.47 7.49
N ALA A 231 11.06 -0.23 7.32
CA ALA A 231 10.19 0.46 8.30
C ALA A 231 8.80 -0.17 8.41
N TYR A 232 8.26 -0.69 7.30
CA TYR A 232 6.96 -1.36 7.27
C TYR A 232 6.98 -2.70 8.04
N VAL A 233 8.01 -3.51 7.84
CA VAL A 233 8.22 -4.81 8.52
C VAL A 233 8.60 -4.66 9.98
N SER A 234 9.44 -3.67 10.33
CA SER A 234 9.80 -3.43 11.74
C SER A 234 8.58 -3.09 12.60
N ASN A 235 7.53 -2.52 12.00
CA ASN A 235 6.32 -2.11 12.71
C ASN A 235 5.13 -3.08 12.56
N ARG A 236 5.04 -3.90 11.49
CA ARG A 236 3.82 -4.66 11.18
C ARG A 236 3.98 -6.13 10.77
N CYS A 237 5.15 -6.59 10.35
CA CYS A 237 5.31 -7.94 9.80
C CYS A 237 6.68 -8.51 10.18
N VAL A 238 6.83 -9.03 11.39
CA VAL A 238 8.10 -9.61 11.85
C VAL A 238 8.15 -11.09 11.46
N ILE A 239 8.50 -11.40 10.20
CA ILE A 239 8.79 -12.79 9.81
C ILE A 239 10.28 -13.05 10.06
N TRP A 240 10.55 -13.98 10.97
CA TRP A 240 11.87 -14.51 11.26
C TRP A 240 12.07 -15.79 10.45
N THR A 241 12.79 -15.72 9.34
CA THR A 241 13.27 -16.94 8.68
C THR A 241 14.70 -17.25 9.12
N ASP A 242 14.97 -18.53 9.37
CA ASP A 242 16.26 -19.09 9.81
C ASP A 242 17.26 -19.27 8.65
N THR A 243 16.93 -18.74 7.47
CA THR A 243 17.65 -18.97 6.23
C THR A 243 18.58 -17.80 5.90
N ASP A 244 19.88 -18.02 6.13
CA ASP A 244 21.02 -17.32 5.51
C ASP A 244 21.00 -15.78 5.44
N HIS A 245 20.80 -15.11 6.58
CA HIS A 245 21.02 -13.66 6.76
C HIS A 245 20.18 -12.72 5.85
N LEU A 246 19.21 -13.28 5.12
CA LEU A 246 18.25 -12.55 4.30
C LEU A 246 16.90 -12.60 5.01
N LYS A 247 16.60 -11.54 5.75
CA LYS A 247 15.27 -11.37 6.39
C LYS A 247 14.25 -11.11 5.28
N GLY A 248 13.59 -12.16 4.80
CA GLY A 248 12.71 -12.11 3.64
C GLY A 248 11.39 -11.40 3.93
N PHE A 249 11.12 -10.34 3.18
CA PHE A 249 9.82 -9.67 3.16
C PHE A 249 8.79 -10.62 2.54
N ASN A 250 7.61 -10.76 3.15
CA ASN A 250 6.51 -11.42 2.45
C ASN A 250 6.04 -10.52 1.31
N ARG A 251 6.48 -10.88 0.09
CA ARG A 251 6.19 -10.14 -1.13
C ARG A 251 4.68 -9.99 -1.35
N LEU A 252 3.94 -11.07 -1.14
CA LEU A 252 2.50 -11.10 -1.38
C LEU A 252 1.73 -10.24 -0.39
N ASP A 253 2.05 -10.29 0.90
CA ASP A 253 1.42 -9.44 1.90
C ASP A 253 1.79 -7.96 1.70
N TRP A 254 3.01 -7.68 1.22
CA TRP A 254 3.44 -6.32 0.87
C TRP A 254 2.68 -5.77 -0.34
N ILE A 255 2.52 -6.54 -1.42
CA ILE A 255 1.73 -6.13 -2.59
C ILE A 255 0.27 -5.88 -2.21
N ASP A 256 -0.31 -6.73 -1.39
CA ASP A 256 -1.68 -6.56 -0.94
C ASP A 256 -1.85 -5.29 -0.10
N GLU A 257 -0.89 -4.97 0.77
CA GLU A 257 -0.94 -3.72 1.52
C GLU A 257 -0.86 -2.51 0.59
N VAL A 258 0.11 -2.50 -0.34
CA VAL A 258 0.24 -1.44 -1.37
C VAL A 258 -1.10 -1.23 -2.07
N THR A 259 -1.76 -2.32 -2.42
CA THR A 259 -3.09 -2.32 -3.06
C THR A 259 -4.14 -1.69 -2.16
N SER A 260 -4.23 -2.16 -0.92
CA SER A 260 -5.13 -1.66 0.12
C SER A 260 -4.99 -0.16 0.36
N ASP A 261 -3.75 0.30 0.49
CA ASP A 261 -3.42 1.68 0.80
C ASP A 261 -3.71 2.60 -0.39
N ILE A 262 -3.46 2.14 -1.62
CA ILE A 262 -3.87 2.85 -2.84
C ILE A 262 -5.39 2.96 -2.92
N GLY A 263 -6.12 1.89 -2.59
CA GLY A 263 -7.58 1.94 -2.55
C GLY A 263 -8.09 2.94 -1.52
N ARG A 264 -7.50 2.96 -0.32
CA ARG A 264 -7.89 3.90 0.74
C ARG A 264 -7.58 5.35 0.34
N VAL A 265 -6.37 5.63 -0.13
CA VAL A 265 -5.88 6.99 -0.35
C VAL A 265 -6.45 7.58 -1.64
N PHE A 266 -6.45 6.83 -2.74
CA PHE A 266 -6.77 7.37 -4.07
C PHE A 266 -8.17 7.00 -4.56
N LEU A 267 -8.71 5.85 -4.14
CA LEU A 267 -10.10 5.46 -4.49
C LEU A 267 -11.11 5.84 -3.41
N GLY A 268 -10.67 6.15 -2.18
CA GLY A 268 -11.56 6.34 -1.03
C GLY A 268 -12.28 5.05 -0.61
N ILE A 269 -11.68 3.89 -0.91
CA ILE A 269 -12.26 2.56 -0.69
C ILE A 269 -11.34 1.76 0.22
N THR A 270 -11.84 1.40 1.41
CA THR A 270 -11.07 0.58 2.36
C THR A 270 -11.11 -0.89 1.95
N MET A 271 -10.03 -1.38 1.34
CA MET A 271 -9.97 -2.74 0.78
C MET A 271 -9.30 -3.78 1.72
N ASP A 272 -8.88 -3.38 2.92
CA ASP A 272 -8.14 -4.25 3.86
C ASP A 272 -8.83 -5.58 4.14
N CYS A 273 -10.16 -5.53 4.34
CA CYS A 273 -10.98 -6.72 4.56
C CYS A 273 -10.95 -7.70 3.37
N PHE A 274 -10.86 -7.17 2.15
CA PHE A 274 -10.91 -7.94 0.90
C PHE A 274 -9.65 -8.75 0.64
N SER A 275 -8.53 -8.30 1.20
CA SER A 275 -7.29 -9.05 1.12
C SER A 275 -7.39 -10.44 1.79
N CYS A 276 -8.35 -10.60 2.70
CA CYS A 276 -8.58 -11.80 3.49
C CYS A 276 -9.85 -12.58 3.11
N HIS A 277 -10.97 -11.92 2.79
CA HIS A 277 -12.25 -12.58 2.50
C HIS A 277 -13.10 -11.81 1.48
N ASN A 278 -14.17 -12.43 0.96
CA ASN A 278 -15.14 -11.75 0.09
C ASN A 278 -15.92 -10.68 0.87
N GLY A 279 -16.51 -9.72 0.14
CA GLY A 279 -17.23 -8.61 0.77
C GLY A 279 -18.55 -9.02 1.39
N ALA A 280 -19.22 -10.02 0.81
CA ALA A 280 -20.52 -10.46 1.25
C ALA A 280 -20.51 -10.79 2.75
N GLY A 281 -21.42 -10.15 3.50
CA GLY A 281 -21.58 -10.40 4.92
C GLY A 281 -20.60 -9.72 5.87
N HIS A 282 -19.58 -9.05 5.32
CA HIS A 282 -18.52 -8.43 6.11
C HIS A 282 -18.37 -6.94 5.78
N ALA A 283 -18.42 -6.59 4.50
CA ALA A 283 -18.32 -5.20 4.04
C ALA A 283 -19.66 -4.46 4.06
N ASP A 284 -20.79 -5.15 4.24
CA ASP A 284 -22.13 -4.57 4.26
C ASP A 284 -22.30 -3.43 5.27
N SER A 285 -21.54 -3.47 6.37
CA SER A 285 -21.57 -2.46 7.45
C SER A 285 -20.72 -1.22 7.17
N VAL A 286 -19.82 -1.30 6.18
CA VAL A 286 -18.83 -0.25 5.89
C VAL A 286 -18.96 0.31 4.48
N ASN A 287 -19.27 -0.52 3.48
CA ASN A 287 -19.37 -0.12 2.09
C ASN A 287 -20.20 -1.14 1.27
N LEU A 288 -21.34 -0.68 0.74
CA LEU A 288 -22.28 -1.51 -0.01
C LEU A 288 -21.79 -1.88 -1.43
N PHE A 289 -20.91 -1.09 -2.04
CA PHE A 289 -20.25 -1.50 -3.29
C PHE A 289 -19.36 -2.70 -3.04
N LEU A 290 -18.54 -2.60 -1.99
CA LEU A 290 -17.63 -3.63 -1.54
C LEU A 290 -18.35 -4.92 -1.10
N ALA A 291 -19.56 -4.85 -0.54
CA ALA A 291 -20.39 -6.02 -0.23
C ALA A 291 -20.57 -7.00 -1.41
N SER A 292 -20.58 -6.49 -2.64
CA SER A 292 -20.74 -7.29 -3.86
C SER A 292 -19.42 -7.80 -4.46
N MET A 293 -18.28 -7.36 -3.94
CA MET A 293 -16.96 -7.67 -4.47
C MET A 293 -16.41 -8.98 -3.90
N LYS A 294 -15.62 -9.67 -4.71
CA LYS A 294 -14.91 -10.89 -4.34
C LYS A 294 -13.44 -10.61 -4.06
N ARG A 295 -12.81 -11.47 -3.26
CA ARG A 295 -11.37 -11.49 -3.01
C ARG A 295 -10.57 -11.64 -4.32
N THR A 296 -11.15 -12.29 -5.33
CA THR A 296 -10.55 -12.36 -6.67
C THR A 296 -10.44 -10.99 -7.35
N ASP A 297 -11.39 -10.09 -7.10
CA ASP A 297 -11.36 -8.74 -7.67
C ASP A 297 -10.26 -7.90 -6.99
N PHE A 298 -10.04 -8.11 -5.68
CA PHE A 298 -8.89 -7.57 -4.98
C PHE A 298 -7.57 -8.08 -5.56
N TRP A 299 -7.44 -9.39 -5.82
CA TRP A 299 -6.22 -9.95 -6.42
C TRP A 299 -5.96 -9.46 -7.84
N GLN A 300 -7.00 -9.18 -8.63
CA GLN A 300 -6.86 -8.52 -9.93
C GLN A 300 -6.38 -7.08 -9.79
N GLN A 301 -6.87 -6.34 -8.79
CA GLN A 301 -6.36 -5.00 -8.50
C GLN A 301 -4.90 -5.04 -8.01
N ALA A 302 -4.55 -6.05 -7.21
CA ALA A 302 -3.19 -6.26 -6.70
C ALA A 302 -2.20 -6.64 -7.80
N ALA A 303 -2.67 -7.35 -8.84
CA ALA A 303 -1.84 -7.77 -9.96
C ALA A 303 -1.26 -6.61 -10.78
N PHE A 304 -1.76 -5.37 -10.64
CA PHE A 304 -1.08 -4.18 -11.18
C PHE A 304 0.30 -3.95 -10.56
N PHE A 305 0.48 -4.33 -9.29
CA PHE A 305 1.73 -4.23 -8.55
C PHE A 305 2.47 -5.57 -8.50
N GLY A 306 1.95 -6.58 -9.21
CA GLY A 306 2.51 -7.92 -9.32
C GLY A 306 3.91 -7.99 -9.91
N ASN A 307 4.42 -6.94 -10.55
CA ASN A 307 5.81 -6.97 -11.02
C ASN A 307 6.78 -6.42 -9.98
N MET A 308 6.27 -5.82 -8.90
CA MET A 308 7.09 -5.24 -7.85
C MET A 308 7.67 -6.31 -6.94
N ARG A 309 8.95 -6.15 -6.61
CA ARG A 309 9.67 -7.03 -5.69
C ARG A 309 10.47 -6.19 -4.71
N PRO A 310 10.19 -6.30 -3.39
CA PRO A 310 11.07 -5.77 -2.36
C PRO A 310 12.20 -6.76 -2.05
N ILE A 311 13.39 -6.22 -1.78
CA ILE A 311 14.57 -6.95 -1.28
C ILE A 311 15.13 -6.09 -0.16
N GLY A 312 15.13 -6.57 1.08
CA GLY A 312 15.81 -5.84 2.15
C GLY A 312 16.89 -6.68 2.82
N THR A 313 17.94 -5.99 3.25
CA THR A 313 19.08 -6.58 3.95
C THR A 313 19.26 -5.83 5.27
N SER A 314 19.34 -6.55 6.40
CA SER A 314 19.71 -5.95 7.69
C SER A 314 21.13 -6.38 8.08
N ILE A 315 21.97 -5.44 8.54
CA ILE A 315 23.25 -5.79 9.16
C ILE A 315 23.02 -6.38 10.57
N GLU A 316 23.70 -7.48 10.90
CA GLU A 316 23.54 -8.24 12.15
C GLU A 316 23.63 -7.38 13.43
N SER A 317 24.38 -6.27 13.39
CA SER A 317 24.62 -5.39 14.52
C SER A 317 23.39 -4.57 14.97
N ALA A 318 22.27 -4.62 14.23
CA ALA A 318 21.08 -3.83 14.51
C ALA A 318 20.01 -4.51 15.39
N GLY A 319 20.24 -5.76 15.81
CA GLY A 319 19.26 -6.51 16.61
C GLY A 319 17.88 -6.61 15.94
N ALA A 320 16.82 -6.69 16.76
CA ALA A 320 15.42 -6.75 16.32
C ALA A 320 14.90 -5.46 15.66
N GLN A 321 15.72 -4.40 15.57
CA GLN A 321 15.24 -3.06 15.23
C GLN A 321 15.46 -2.64 13.78
N PHE A 322 15.99 -3.51 12.91
CA PHE A 322 16.19 -3.23 11.47
C PHE A 322 16.96 -1.93 11.16
N GLN A 323 17.57 -1.29 12.16
CA GLN A 323 18.29 -0.04 12.02
C GLN A 323 19.47 -0.24 11.07
N ASN A 324 19.64 0.65 10.08
CA ASN A 324 20.63 0.56 9.01
C ASN A 324 20.38 -0.52 7.94
N GLY A 325 19.16 -1.04 7.80
CA GLY A 325 18.78 -1.87 6.66
C GLY A 325 18.86 -1.12 5.32
N GLN A 326 19.25 -1.83 4.26
CA GLN A 326 19.09 -1.37 2.87
C GLN A 326 17.88 -2.06 2.26
N SER A 327 16.97 -1.28 1.70
CA SER A 327 15.82 -1.75 0.93
C SER A 327 16.03 -1.45 -0.54
N MET A 328 15.93 -2.47 -1.38
CA MET A 328 15.90 -2.40 -2.82
C MET A 328 14.50 -2.82 -3.29
N PHE A 329 14.06 -2.26 -4.40
CA PHE A 329 12.91 -2.79 -5.11
C PHE A 329 13.13 -2.72 -6.62
N ASP A 330 12.50 -3.64 -7.35
CA ASP A 330 12.47 -3.66 -8.81
C ASP A 330 11.07 -4.02 -9.33
N VAL A 331 10.85 -3.84 -10.64
CA VAL A 331 9.61 -4.20 -11.35
C VAL A 331 9.81 -5.42 -12.27
N LEU A 332 10.65 -6.37 -11.86
CA LEU A 332 11.04 -7.53 -12.66
C LEU A 332 10.49 -8.85 -12.11
N ALA A 333 9.54 -8.83 -11.19
CA ALA A 333 8.84 -10.05 -10.78
C ALA A 333 7.95 -10.56 -11.93
N PRO A 334 7.72 -11.88 -12.03
CA PRO A 334 6.98 -12.49 -13.14
C PRO A 334 5.47 -12.16 -13.14
N GLY A 335 4.96 -11.51 -12.10
CA GLY A 335 3.55 -11.18 -11.92
C GLY A 335 3.09 -11.47 -10.50
N TYR A 336 1.77 -11.45 -10.29
CA TYR A 336 1.14 -11.73 -9.01
C TYR A 336 0.57 -13.15 -9.01
N ASN A 337 1.23 -14.06 -8.29
CA ASN A 337 0.78 -15.43 -8.09
C ASN A 337 0.59 -15.68 -6.60
N THR A 338 -0.64 -16.00 -6.23
CA THR A 338 -1.07 -16.12 -4.84
C THR A 338 -0.50 -17.37 -4.13
N GLY A 339 0.08 -18.32 -4.86
CA GLY A 339 0.61 -19.58 -4.31
C GLY A 339 2.03 -19.51 -3.77
N ASP A 340 2.86 -18.67 -4.38
CA ASP A 340 4.23 -18.29 -4.03
C ASP A 340 4.84 -17.65 -5.29
N ASP A 341 5.32 -16.42 -5.17
CA ASP A 341 5.87 -15.67 -6.30
C ASP A 341 7.19 -14.94 -5.96
N GLY A 342 7.79 -15.26 -4.82
CA GLY A 342 9.07 -14.73 -4.36
C GLY A 342 10.24 -15.70 -4.59
N ASN A 343 11.46 -15.17 -4.70
CA ASN A 343 12.68 -16.01 -4.65
C ASN A 343 12.93 -16.61 -3.25
N TYR A 344 12.28 -16.07 -2.23
CA TYR A 344 12.33 -16.53 -0.85
C TYR A 344 10.92 -16.96 -0.45
N VAL A 345 10.78 -18.21 -0.01
CA VAL A 345 9.49 -18.74 0.47
C VAL A 345 9.15 -18.03 1.77
N THR A 346 8.25 -17.07 1.70
CA THR A 346 7.66 -16.43 2.88
C THR A 346 6.20 -16.84 2.91
N ALA A 347 5.86 -17.78 3.78
CA ALA A 347 4.45 -18.10 4.00
C ALA A 347 3.72 -16.83 4.47
N ALA A 348 2.51 -16.59 3.97
CA ALA A 348 1.63 -15.57 4.55
C ALA A 348 1.18 -16.09 5.91
N GLU A 349 1.75 -15.57 7.00
CA GLU A 349 1.53 -16.17 8.33
C GLU A 349 0.24 -15.69 9.01
N ASN A 350 -0.50 -14.73 8.44
CA ASN A 350 -1.69 -14.16 9.09
C ASN A 350 -2.89 -13.88 8.15
N ARG A 351 -2.83 -14.28 6.87
CA ARG A 351 -3.93 -14.10 5.91
C ARG A 351 -4.55 -15.44 5.54
N PHE A 352 -5.86 -15.44 5.29
CA PHE A 352 -6.59 -16.65 4.89
C PHE A 352 -5.93 -17.31 3.66
N PRO A 353 -6.04 -18.64 3.52
CA PRO A 353 -5.35 -19.38 2.49
C PRO A 353 -5.58 -18.81 1.10
N ARG A 354 -4.51 -18.79 0.32
CA ARG A 354 -4.48 -18.31 -1.05
C ARG A 354 -4.71 -19.48 -2.01
N ASP A 355 -5.27 -19.22 -3.18
CA ASP A 355 -5.73 -20.26 -4.11
C ASP A 355 -4.64 -20.80 -5.06
N GLY A 356 -3.42 -20.26 -4.99
CA GLY A 356 -2.30 -20.72 -5.79
C GLY A 356 -2.28 -20.24 -7.23
N ARG A 357 -3.18 -19.32 -7.61
CA ARG A 357 -3.37 -18.92 -9.00
C ARG A 357 -2.62 -17.64 -9.33
N THR A 358 -2.28 -17.51 -10.61
CA THR A 358 -1.75 -16.25 -11.17
C THR A 358 -2.92 -15.39 -11.63
N TYR A 359 -2.91 -14.11 -11.23
CA TYR A 359 -3.96 -13.15 -11.58
C TYR A 359 -3.45 -12.14 -12.62
N SER A 360 -4.33 -11.80 -13.56
CA SER A 360 -4.10 -10.71 -14.49
C SER A 360 -4.65 -9.40 -13.92
N PRO A 361 -3.98 -8.26 -14.12
CA PRO A 361 -4.42 -6.95 -13.64
C PRO A 361 -5.78 -6.55 -14.23
N ALA A 362 -6.68 -6.09 -13.35
CA ALA A 362 -7.95 -5.45 -13.72
C ALA A 362 -8.39 -4.46 -12.63
N PHE A 363 -8.89 -3.29 -13.02
CA PHE A 363 -9.29 -2.25 -12.08
C PHE A 363 -10.54 -2.67 -11.31
N LEU A 364 -10.54 -2.52 -9.99
CA LEU A 364 -11.66 -2.95 -9.13
C LEU A 364 -12.99 -2.26 -9.50
N LEU A 365 -12.94 -0.97 -9.84
CA LEU A 365 -14.15 -0.17 -10.07
C LEU A 365 -14.80 -0.39 -11.43
N ILE A 366 -14.00 -0.72 -12.46
CA ILE A 366 -14.43 -0.66 -13.86
C ILE A 366 -14.05 -1.92 -14.67
N GLY A 367 -13.25 -2.82 -14.11
CA GLY A 367 -12.82 -4.06 -14.75
C GLY A 367 -11.83 -3.89 -15.92
N GLU A 368 -11.43 -2.66 -16.24
CA GLU A 368 -10.46 -2.37 -17.30
C GLU A 368 -9.11 -3.02 -17.03
N LYS A 369 -8.45 -3.49 -18.09
CA LYS A 369 -7.19 -4.24 -18.04
C LYS A 369 -6.09 -3.49 -18.80
N PRO A 370 -4.81 -3.67 -18.44
CA PRO A 370 -3.70 -3.14 -19.22
C PRO A 370 -3.72 -3.57 -20.68
N LYS A 371 -3.16 -2.72 -21.55
CA LYS A 371 -2.96 -3.11 -22.96
C LYS A 371 -1.98 -4.29 -23.05
N PRO A 372 -2.11 -5.16 -24.06
CA PRO A 372 -1.15 -6.23 -24.28
C PRO A 372 0.30 -5.70 -24.35
N GLY A 373 1.17 -6.24 -23.50
CA GLY A 373 2.59 -5.84 -23.43
C GLY A 373 2.89 -4.56 -22.64
N GLU A 374 1.87 -3.87 -22.11
CA GLU A 374 2.07 -2.74 -21.21
C GLU A 374 2.53 -3.23 -19.83
N ASN A 375 3.47 -2.50 -19.22
CA ASN A 375 3.87 -2.77 -17.85
C ASN A 375 2.67 -2.51 -16.91
N PRO A 376 2.24 -3.47 -16.08
CA PRO A 376 1.08 -3.31 -15.21
C PRO A 376 1.17 -2.10 -14.27
N CYS A 377 2.32 -1.84 -13.63
CA CYS A 377 2.46 -0.67 -12.75
C CYS A 377 2.29 0.64 -13.52
N LYS A 378 2.81 0.69 -14.76
CA LYS A 378 2.60 1.84 -15.66
C LYS A 378 1.14 1.97 -16.10
N ALA A 379 0.47 0.85 -16.37
CA ALA A 379 -0.95 0.83 -16.73
C ALA A 379 -1.85 1.33 -15.58
N ALA A 380 -1.48 1.05 -14.32
CA ALA A 380 -2.18 1.57 -13.15
C ALA A 380 -2.18 3.11 -13.09
N HIS A 381 -1.11 3.75 -13.58
CA HIS A 381 -1.04 5.20 -13.76
C HIS A 381 -1.77 5.69 -15.02
N ASN A 382 -1.58 5.00 -16.15
CA ASN A 382 -2.05 5.44 -17.46
C ASN A 382 -3.57 5.30 -17.72
N GLY A 383 -4.37 4.90 -16.73
CA GLY A 383 -5.83 4.66 -16.87
C GLY A 383 -6.60 5.79 -17.58
N LYS A 384 -6.04 7.01 -17.60
CA LYS A 384 -6.48 8.17 -18.40
C LYS A 384 -6.71 7.93 -19.90
N HIS A 385 -5.97 7.05 -20.57
CA HIS A 385 -6.05 6.94 -22.04
C HIS A 385 -7.22 6.10 -22.56
N HIS A 386 -8.02 5.47 -21.70
CA HIS A 386 -9.18 4.66 -22.08
C HIS A 386 -10.54 5.34 -21.81
N LEU A 387 -10.56 6.32 -20.92
CA LEU A 387 -11.77 7.08 -20.53
C LEU A 387 -12.18 8.18 -21.53
N ALA A 388 -11.35 8.48 -22.53
CA ALA A 388 -11.63 9.55 -23.49
C ALA A 388 -12.56 9.12 -24.65
N GLU A 389 -12.76 7.82 -24.86
CA GLU A 389 -13.49 7.31 -26.05
C GLU A 389 -14.68 6.39 -25.74
N ALA A 390 -14.86 5.95 -24.49
CA ALA A 390 -15.97 5.08 -24.11
C ALA A 390 -17.02 5.85 -23.29
N ASP A 391 -18.10 6.20 -23.99
CA ASP A 391 -19.41 6.63 -23.50
C ASP A 391 -19.53 7.97 -22.76
N GLY A 392 -20.51 8.75 -23.24
CA GLY A 392 -20.96 10.02 -22.66
C GLY A 392 -21.68 9.89 -21.32
N ASP A 393 -21.24 8.97 -20.45
CA ASP A 393 -21.83 8.74 -19.14
C ASP A 393 -20.96 9.26 -17.99
N ARG A 394 -21.64 9.75 -16.95
CA ARG A 394 -21.14 10.73 -15.97
C ARG A 394 -20.02 10.23 -15.04
N LEU A 395 -19.72 8.93 -15.03
CA LEU A 395 -18.69 8.32 -14.16
C LEU A 395 -17.27 8.45 -14.70
N GLY A 396 -17.06 8.50 -16.03
CA GLY A 396 -15.72 8.65 -16.63
C GLY A 396 -15.05 9.99 -16.27
N ARG A 397 -15.83 10.98 -15.83
CA ARG A 397 -15.33 12.27 -15.33
C ARG A 397 -14.89 12.24 -13.87
N ALA A 398 -15.41 11.32 -13.05
CA ALA A 398 -15.05 11.20 -11.63
C ALA A 398 -13.66 10.54 -11.45
N ILE A 399 -13.25 9.69 -12.40
CA ILE A 399 -11.93 9.05 -12.46
C ILE A 399 -10.95 9.90 -13.31
N ARG A 400 -11.09 11.23 -13.28
CA ARG A 400 -10.06 12.16 -13.82
C ARG A 400 -8.92 12.43 -12.83
N TRP A 401 -9.02 11.87 -11.63
CA TRP A 401 -8.09 12.04 -10.52
C TRP A 401 -6.90 11.07 -10.52
N PHE A 402 -6.73 10.29 -11.60
CA PHE A 402 -5.50 9.54 -11.87
C PHE A 402 -4.72 10.17 -12.99
#